data_AF-A0A098MDD7-F1
#
_entry.id   AF-A0A098MDD7-F1
#
_cell.length_a   1.000
_cell.length_b   1.000
_cell.length_c   1.000
_cell.angle_alpha   90.00
_cell.angle_beta   90.00
_cell.angle_gamma   90.00
#
_symmetry.space_group_name_H-M   'P 1'
#
loop_
_entity.id
_entity.type
_entity.pdbx_description
1 polymer ?
#
loop_
_entity_poly.entity_id
_entity_poly.type
_entity_poly.pdbx_seq_one_letter_code
_entity_poly.pdbx_strand_id
1 'polypeptide(L)'
;MSEMNQFINEQLSWFVIGFFVFITLLLIIVLLQGSKLRKVKRRYEAMMTESGVEDLEGLLVQLRNQGDMLEEEQRKHKDMLQSAQEKIRGMKSNVAMKRYNAFGERGNDLSFSMAIIDDNRNGVVLTSLHNRENSYIYSKPLLAGESQYSLSPEEKEVIALALQRV
;
A
#
# COMPACT_ATOMS: atom_id res chain seq x y z
N MET A 1 55.34 -48.66 65.56
CA MET A 1 54.63 -47.37 65.45
C MET A 1 55.30 -46.41 64.45
N SER A 2 56.64 -46.39 64.32
CA SER A 2 57.35 -45.52 63.36
C SER A 2 57.23 -45.95 61.89
N GLU A 3 57.33 -47.26 61.59
CA GLU A 3 57.26 -47.76 60.20
C GLU A 3 55.86 -47.58 59.57
N MET A 4 54.79 -47.81 60.35
CA MET A 4 53.41 -47.56 59.92
C MET A 4 53.17 -46.07 59.60
N ASN A 5 53.75 -45.17 60.39
CA ASN A 5 53.64 -43.72 60.16
C ASN A 5 54.42 -43.25 58.92
N GLN A 6 55.55 -43.89 58.60
CA GLN A 6 56.31 -43.58 57.39
C GLN A 6 55.54 -43.99 56.13
N PHE A 7 54.95 -45.18 56.11
CA PHE A 7 54.13 -45.65 54.97
C PHE A 7 52.88 -44.77 54.74
N ILE A 8 52.21 -44.36 55.82
CA ILE A 8 51.04 -43.45 55.75
C ILE A 8 51.45 -42.07 55.22
N ASN A 9 52.59 -41.52 55.65
CA ASN A 9 53.08 -40.22 55.18
C ASN A 9 53.49 -40.22 53.70
N GLU A 10 54.10 -41.31 53.21
CA GLU A 10 54.45 -41.44 51.77
C GLU A 10 53.20 -41.46 50.89
N GLN A 11 52.16 -42.20 51.29
CA GLN A 11 50.88 -42.22 50.56
C GLN A 11 50.17 -40.86 50.62
N LEU A 12 50.15 -40.21 51.79
CA LEU A 12 49.55 -38.90 51.99
C LEU A 12 50.20 -37.83 51.09
N SER A 13 51.51 -37.91 50.91
CA SER A 13 52.28 -36.98 50.06
C SER A 13 51.83 -37.03 48.60
N TRP A 14 51.58 -38.23 48.06
CA TRP A 14 51.06 -38.40 46.69
C TRP A 14 49.66 -37.82 46.51
N PHE A 15 48.77 -38.01 47.50
CA PHE A 15 47.43 -37.41 47.47
C PHE A 15 47.49 -35.87 47.50
N VAL A 16 48.38 -35.29 48.31
CA VAL A 16 48.58 -33.83 48.38
C VAL A 16 49.07 -33.27 47.06
N ILE A 17 50.02 -33.92 46.39
CA ILE A 17 50.52 -33.49 45.08
C ILE A 17 49.41 -33.59 44.02
N GLY A 18 48.66 -34.69 44.00
CA GLY A 18 47.54 -34.86 43.08
C GLY A 18 46.46 -33.79 43.26
N PHE A 19 46.14 -33.46 44.52
CA PHE A 19 45.18 -32.40 44.84
C PHE A 19 45.68 -31.02 44.41
N PHE A 20 46.97 -30.73 44.59
CA PHE A 20 47.57 -29.48 44.15
C PHE A 20 47.52 -29.32 42.62
N VAL A 21 47.82 -30.38 41.87
CA VAL A 21 47.71 -30.40 40.39
C VAL A 21 46.25 -30.22 39.96
N PHE A 22 45.31 -30.83 40.66
CA PHE A 22 43.89 -30.68 40.37
C PHE A 22 43.41 -29.23 40.59
N ILE A 23 43.84 -28.58 41.67
CA ILE A 23 43.53 -27.18 41.95
C ILE A 23 44.12 -26.26 40.89
N THR A 24 45.38 -26.46 40.50
CA THR A 24 46.01 -25.62 39.47
C THR A 24 45.33 -25.77 38.11
N LEU A 25 44.93 -27.00 37.76
CA LEU A 25 44.15 -27.27 36.54
C LEU A 25 42.79 -26.57 36.55
N LEU A 26 42.06 -26.62 37.67
CA LEU A 26 40.78 -25.90 37.82
C LEU A 26 40.98 -24.38 37.69
N LEU A 27 42.03 -23.84 38.30
CA LEU A 27 42.35 -22.41 38.24
C LEU A 27 42.62 -21.96 36.79
N ILE A 28 43.35 -22.76 36.01
CA ILE A 28 43.59 -22.50 34.59
C ILE A 28 42.27 -22.49 33.80
N ILE A 29 41.37 -23.45 34.05
CA ILE A 29 40.06 -23.52 33.37
C ILE A 29 39.22 -22.27 33.67
N VAL A 30 39.18 -21.83 34.92
CA VAL A 30 38.45 -20.62 35.33
C VAL A 30 39.01 -19.37 34.65
N LEU A 31 40.33 -19.22 34.56
CA LEU A 31 40.97 -18.10 33.86
C LEU A 31 40.65 -18.11 32.36
N LEU A 32 40.70 -19.27 31.71
CA LEU A 32 40.35 -19.42 30.29
C LEU A 32 38.87 -19.07 30.04
N GLN A 33 37.96 -19.57 30.87
CA GLN A 33 36.53 -19.21 30.77
C GLN A 33 36.29 -17.72 31.01
N GLY A 34 36.94 -17.13 32.01
CA GLY A 34 36.85 -15.70 32.30
C GLY A 34 37.31 -14.84 31.12
N SER A 35 38.35 -15.26 30.40
CA SER A 35 38.83 -14.57 29.20
C SER A 35 37.82 -14.61 28.05
N LYS A 36 37.16 -15.77 27.84
CA LYS A 36 36.12 -15.95 26.82
C LYS A 36 34.88 -15.14 27.16
N LEU A 37 34.45 -15.14 28.43
CA LEU A 37 33.34 -14.32 28.91
C LEU A 37 33.61 -12.83 28.74
N ARG A 38 34.82 -12.36 29.09
CA ARG A 38 35.20 -10.96 28.88
C ARG A 38 35.18 -10.56 27.41
N LYS A 39 35.62 -11.45 26.51
CA LYS A 39 35.61 -11.19 25.06
C LYS A 39 34.19 -11.14 24.50
N VAL A 40 33.31 -12.02 24.97
CA VAL A 40 31.88 -12.02 24.59
C VAL A 40 31.18 -10.79 25.14
N LYS A 41 31.38 -10.46 26.42
CA LYS A 41 30.80 -9.28 27.06
C LYS A 41 31.25 -7.98 26.37
N ARG A 42 32.54 -7.83 26.05
CA ARG A 42 33.05 -6.68 25.30
C ARG A 42 32.48 -6.57 23.89
N ARG A 43 32.29 -7.68 23.18
CA ARG A 43 31.65 -7.67 21.84
C ARG A 43 30.17 -7.29 21.95
N TYR A 44 29.48 -7.79 22.96
CA TYR A 44 28.10 -7.43 23.23
C TYR A 44 27.96 -5.94 23.56
N GLU A 45 28.78 -5.41 24.47
CA GLU A 45 28.79 -3.99 24.82
C GLU A 45 29.16 -3.09 23.62
N ALA A 46 30.15 -3.49 22.80
CA ALA A 46 30.51 -2.73 21.59
C ALA A 46 29.37 -2.72 20.56
N MET A 47 28.69 -3.85 20.33
CA MET A 47 27.52 -3.91 19.45
C MET A 47 26.36 -3.08 20.00
N MET A 48 26.12 -3.09 21.30
CA MET A 48 25.07 -2.30 21.96
C MET A 48 25.36 -0.79 21.95
N THR A 49 26.63 -0.40 22.11
CA THR A 49 27.04 1.03 22.11
C THR A 49 27.01 1.64 20.71
N GLU A 50 27.31 0.86 19.67
CA GLU A 50 27.36 1.33 18.27
C GLU A 50 25.99 1.29 17.57
N SER A 51 25.07 0.44 18.03
CA SER A 51 23.69 0.39 17.52
C SER A 51 22.68 1.19 18.35
N GLY A 52 23.03 1.66 19.55
CA GLY A 52 22.13 2.46 20.39
C GLY A 52 20.85 1.72 20.81
N VAL A 53 20.84 0.38 20.75
CA VAL A 53 19.68 -0.44 21.06
C VAL A 53 19.84 -1.07 22.43
N GLU A 54 19.72 -0.26 23.49
CA GLU A 54 19.35 -0.78 24.81
C GLU A 54 17.90 -1.31 24.83
N ASP A 55 17.12 -1.05 23.77
CA ASP A 55 15.67 -1.24 23.76
C ASP A 55 15.18 -1.95 22.50
N LEU A 56 15.57 -3.23 22.36
CA LEU A 56 15.08 -4.09 21.27
C LEU A 56 13.54 -4.25 21.34
N GLU A 57 13.00 -4.23 22.56
CA GLU A 57 11.56 -4.20 22.83
C GLU A 57 10.93 -2.91 22.29
N GLY A 58 11.52 -1.75 22.56
CA GLY A 58 11.10 -0.46 22.01
C GLY A 58 11.17 -0.42 20.49
N LEU A 59 12.20 -1.00 19.87
CA LEU A 59 12.25 -1.12 18.41
C LEU A 59 11.12 -2.00 17.86
N LEU A 60 10.81 -3.12 18.51
CA LEU A 60 9.69 -3.98 18.13
C LEU A 60 8.34 -3.27 18.29
N VAL A 61 8.16 -2.52 19.38
CA VAL A 61 6.96 -1.71 19.62
C VAL A 61 6.85 -0.61 18.57
N GLN A 62 7.94 0.06 18.21
CA GLN A 62 7.96 1.07 17.16
C GLN A 62 7.61 0.48 15.79
N LEU A 63 8.17 -0.67 15.42
CA LEU A 63 7.84 -1.35 14.17
C LEU A 63 6.38 -1.77 14.11
N ARG A 64 5.84 -2.29 15.22
CA ARG A 64 4.40 -2.59 15.32
C ARG A 64 3.56 -1.34 15.11
N ASN A 65 3.86 -0.25 15.84
CA ASN A 65 3.09 0.99 15.73
C ASN A 65 3.18 1.59 14.31
N GLN A 66 4.35 1.51 13.66
CA GLN A 66 4.50 1.90 12.25
C GLN A 66 3.66 1.02 11.32
N GLY A 67 3.61 -0.29 11.56
CA GLY A 67 2.73 -1.22 10.85
C GLY A 67 1.26 -0.84 10.99
N ASP A 68 0.80 -0.63 12.22
CA ASP A 68 -0.59 -0.25 12.53
C ASP A 68 -0.95 1.09 11.86
N MET A 69 -0.04 2.08 11.89
CA MET A 69 -0.22 3.37 11.21
C MET A 69 -0.28 3.21 9.68
N LEU A 70 0.59 2.37 9.11
CA LEU A 70 0.62 2.12 7.67
C LEU A 70 -0.66 1.43 7.20
N GLU A 71 -1.18 0.46 7.96
CA GLU A 71 -2.46 -0.18 7.66
C GLU A 71 -3.62 0.81 7.72
N GLU A 72 -3.62 1.72 8.69
CA GLU A 72 -4.64 2.77 8.79
C GLU A 72 -4.61 3.73 7.60
N GLU A 73 -3.43 4.23 7.23
CA GLU A 73 -3.26 5.11 6.07
C GLU A 73 -3.60 4.38 4.76
N GLN A 74 -3.24 3.10 4.64
CA GLN A 74 -3.63 2.29 3.49
C GLN A 74 -5.16 2.14 3.39
N ARG A 75 -5.85 1.94 4.51
CA ARG A 75 -7.31 1.91 4.55
C ARG A 75 -7.91 3.24 4.10
N LYS A 76 -7.41 4.38 4.63
CA LYS A 76 -7.87 5.71 4.22
C LYS A 76 -7.65 5.98 2.73
N HIS A 77 -6.48 5.63 2.21
CA HIS A 77 -6.19 5.77 0.77
C HIS A 77 -7.12 4.91 -0.09
N LYS A 78 -7.41 3.68 0.33
CA LYS A 78 -8.35 2.81 -0.37
C LYS A 78 -9.76 3.42 -0.40
N ASP A 79 -10.24 3.93 0.72
CA ASP A 79 -11.56 4.55 0.83
C ASP A 79 -11.65 5.84 -0.03
N MET A 80 -10.58 6.64 -0.04
CA MET A 80 -10.47 7.83 -0.87
C MET A 80 -10.47 7.48 -2.37
N LEU A 81 -9.71 6.46 -2.77
CA LEU A 81 -9.67 5.98 -4.16
C LEU A 81 -11.03 5.44 -4.60
N GLN A 82 -11.69 4.65 -3.75
CA GLN A 82 -13.03 4.16 -4.05
C GLN A 82 -14.02 5.32 -4.23
N SER A 83 -14.01 6.28 -3.31
CA SER A 83 -14.88 7.46 -3.39
C SER A 83 -14.59 8.31 -4.65
N ALA A 84 -13.32 8.45 -5.03
CA ALA A 84 -12.93 9.16 -6.25
C ALA A 84 -13.39 8.41 -7.50
N GLN A 85 -13.25 7.09 -7.54
CA GLN A 85 -13.69 6.25 -8.65
C GLN A 85 -15.21 6.30 -8.84
N GLU A 86 -15.98 6.29 -7.74
CA GLU A 86 -17.44 6.45 -7.78
C GLU A 86 -17.84 7.83 -8.33
N LYS A 87 -17.14 8.90 -7.91
CA LYS A 87 -17.36 10.26 -8.43
C LYS A 87 -17.03 10.38 -9.92
N ILE A 88 -15.92 9.79 -10.37
CA ILE A 88 -15.52 9.80 -11.78
C ILE A 88 -16.56 9.07 -12.63
N ARG A 89 -17.03 7.89 -12.21
CA ARG A 89 -18.07 7.14 -12.92
C ARG A 89 -19.39 7.90 -13.04
N GLY A 90 -19.72 8.75 -12.06
CA GLY A 90 -20.90 9.61 -12.08
C GLY A 90 -20.70 10.92 -12.82
N MET A 91 -19.48 11.26 -13.24
CA MET A 91 -19.18 12.49 -13.97
C MET A 91 -19.63 12.36 -15.42
N LYS A 92 -20.25 13.42 -15.95
CA LYS A 92 -20.76 13.43 -17.33
C LYS A 92 -19.63 13.83 -18.29
N SER A 93 -18.58 13.02 -18.32
CA SER A 93 -17.34 13.28 -19.06
C SER A 93 -17.40 12.86 -20.53
N ASN A 94 -18.33 11.97 -20.88
CA ASN A 94 -18.41 11.40 -22.22
C ASN A 94 -19.23 12.36 -23.10
N VAL A 95 -18.51 13.16 -23.89
CA VAL A 95 -19.10 14.22 -24.73
C VAL A 95 -18.81 13.97 -26.21
N ALA A 96 -19.86 13.98 -27.02
CA ALA A 96 -19.77 13.98 -28.48
C ALA A 96 -20.77 14.97 -29.07
N MET A 97 -20.45 15.49 -30.25
CA MET A 97 -21.32 16.41 -30.99
C MET A 97 -21.24 16.09 -32.48
N LYS A 98 -22.38 16.17 -33.17
CA LYS A 98 -22.48 16.10 -34.62
C LYS A 98 -23.29 17.27 -35.14
N ARG A 99 -22.79 17.90 -36.21
CA ARG A 99 -23.50 18.93 -36.97
C ARG A 99 -24.16 18.30 -38.20
N TYR A 100 -25.31 18.82 -38.59
CA TYR A 100 -26.06 18.35 -39.75
C TYR A 100 -27.04 19.42 -40.25
N ASN A 101 -27.61 19.18 -41.42
CA ASN A 101 -28.70 19.96 -41.99
C ASN A 101 -30.04 19.25 -41.76
N ALA A 102 -30.82 19.72 -40.79
CA ALA A 102 -32.09 19.10 -40.39
C ALA A 102 -33.24 19.31 -41.40
N PHE A 103 -33.14 20.30 -42.29
CA PHE A 103 -34.23 20.71 -43.17
C PHE A 103 -33.96 20.48 -44.67
N GLY A 104 -32.78 19.97 -45.03
CA GLY A 104 -32.45 19.58 -46.41
C GLY A 104 -32.44 20.74 -47.43
N GLU A 105 -32.63 21.99 -46.99
CA GLU A 105 -32.48 23.17 -47.84
C GLU A 105 -31.01 23.34 -48.25
N ARG A 106 -30.73 23.96 -49.40
CA ARG A 106 -29.36 24.34 -49.78
C ARG A 106 -28.80 25.29 -48.72
N GLY A 107 -27.95 24.79 -47.83
CA GLY A 107 -27.44 25.52 -46.67
C GLY A 107 -26.35 24.76 -45.91
N ASN A 108 -25.75 25.44 -44.94
CA ASN A 108 -24.69 24.90 -44.07
C ASN A 108 -25.28 24.00 -42.97
N ASP A 109 -24.45 23.13 -42.39
CA ASP A 109 -24.81 22.29 -41.23
C ASP A 109 -24.93 23.12 -39.94
N LEU A 110 -26.03 23.87 -39.83
CA LEU A 110 -26.29 24.79 -38.71
C LEU A 110 -27.06 24.12 -37.56
N SER A 111 -27.64 22.94 -37.79
CA SER A 111 -28.23 22.14 -36.71
C SER A 111 -27.16 21.25 -36.07
N PHE A 112 -27.36 20.88 -34.80
CA PHE A 112 -26.46 19.97 -34.10
C PHE A 112 -27.20 19.09 -33.09
N SER A 113 -26.61 17.95 -32.79
CA SER A 113 -26.94 17.13 -31.62
C SER A 113 -25.66 16.90 -30.81
N MET A 114 -25.77 16.99 -29.49
CA MET A 114 -24.67 16.84 -28.53
C MET A 114 -25.12 15.93 -27.39
N ALA A 115 -24.38 14.87 -27.14
CA ALA A 115 -24.60 13.99 -25.99
C ALA A 115 -23.57 14.32 -24.91
N ILE A 116 -24.05 14.47 -23.67
CA ILE A 116 -23.25 14.69 -22.47
C ILE A 116 -23.69 13.62 -21.47
N ILE A 117 -22.92 12.54 -21.35
CA ILE A 117 -23.29 11.36 -20.55
C ILE A 117 -22.15 10.90 -19.64
N ASP A 118 -22.50 10.13 -18.61
CA ASP A 118 -21.55 9.43 -17.74
C ASP A 118 -21.29 7.99 -18.19
N ASP A 119 -20.42 7.26 -17.49
CA ASP A 119 -20.07 5.87 -17.80
C ASP A 119 -21.25 4.91 -17.67
N ASN A 120 -22.25 5.28 -16.86
CA ASN A 120 -23.50 4.55 -16.70
C ASN A 120 -24.54 4.95 -17.77
N ARG A 121 -24.14 5.74 -18.77
CA ARG A 121 -24.98 6.23 -19.87
C ARG A 121 -26.13 7.13 -19.40
N ASN A 122 -26.00 7.76 -18.24
CA ASN A 122 -26.95 8.74 -17.75
C ASN A 122 -26.48 10.14 -18.13
N GLY A 123 -27.41 11.01 -18.50
CA GLY A 123 -27.06 12.37 -18.88
C GLY A 123 -28.14 13.04 -19.69
N VAL A 124 -27.73 13.76 -20.73
CA VAL A 124 -28.63 14.54 -21.57
C VAL A 124 -28.14 14.57 -23.01
N VAL A 125 -29.09 14.60 -23.94
CA VAL A 125 -28.83 15.00 -25.33
C VAL A 125 -29.44 16.37 -25.57
N LEU A 126 -28.63 17.27 -26.11
CA LEU A 126 -29.03 18.59 -26.54
C LEU A 126 -29.07 18.63 -28.06
N THR A 127 -30.20 19.06 -28.61
CA THR A 127 -30.38 19.16 -30.06
C THR A 127 -30.83 20.56 -30.43
N SER A 128 -30.04 21.22 -31.27
CA SER A 128 -30.40 22.49 -31.87
C SER A 128 -30.87 22.26 -33.30
N LEU A 129 -32.10 22.64 -33.59
CA LEU A 129 -32.66 22.67 -34.94
C LEU A 129 -32.68 24.11 -35.42
N HIS A 130 -31.84 24.40 -36.41
CA HIS A 130 -31.74 25.72 -37.01
C HIS A 130 -32.60 25.80 -38.27
N ASN A 131 -33.55 26.73 -38.30
CA ASN A 131 -34.30 27.11 -39.48
C ASN A 131 -33.89 28.53 -39.93
N ARG A 132 -34.46 29.01 -41.05
CA ARG A 132 -34.10 30.33 -41.63
C ARG A 132 -34.30 31.53 -40.72
N GLU A 133 -35.28 31.47 -39.82
CA GLU A 133 -35.72 32.61 -38.99
C GLU A 133 -35.32 32.45 -37.52
N ASN A 134 -35.20 31.22 -37.05
CA ASN A 134 -35.13 30.85 -35.63
C ASN A 134 -34.29 29.58 -35.41
N SER A 135 -33.80 29.41 -34.18
CA SER A 135 -33.18 28.17 -33.73
C SER A 135 -33.89 27.66 -32.48
N TYR A 136 -34.25 26.38 -32.48
CA TYR A 136 -34.89 25.74 -31.33
C TYR A 136 -33.92 24.76 -30.70
N ILE A 137 -33.76 24.83 -29.38
CA ILE A 137 -32.92 23.91 -28.61
C ILE A 137 -33.83 23.03 -27.76
N TYR A 138 -33.66 21.72 -27.91
CA TYR A 138 -34.35 20.70 -27.13
C TYR A 138 -33.34 19.97 -26.26
N SER A 139 -33.78 19.56 -25.08
CA SER A 139 -33.02 18.66 -24.21
C SER A 139 -33.83 17.41 -23.91
N LYS A 140 -33.19 16.25 -24.03
CA LYS A 140 -33.80 14.96 -23.70
C LYS A 140 -32.93 14.27 -22.65
N PRO A 141 -33.46 13.97 -21.45
CA PRO A 141 -32.70 13.25 -20.43
C PRO A 141 -32.46 11.80 -20.88
N LEU A 142 -31.31 11.26 -20.48
CA LEU A 142 -30.95 9.86 -20.67
C LEU A 142 -30.79 9.17 -19.32
N LEU A 143 -31.39 7.99 -19.22
CA LEU A 143 -31.21 7.04 -18.13
C LEU A 143 -30.80 5.70 -18.72
N ALA A 144 -29.63 5.19 -18.34
CA ALA A 144 -29.06 3.95 -18.87
C ALA A 144 -28.98 3.89 -20.42
N GLY A 145 -28.84 5.04 -21.08
CA GLY A 145 -28.77 5.15 -22.54
C GLY A 145 -30.13 5.24 -23.25
N GLU A 146 -31.24 5.25 -22.51
CA GLU A 146 -32.59 5.42 -23.05
C GLU A 146 -33.22 6.73 -22.59
N SER A 147 -34.15 7.25 -23.37
CA SER A 147 -34.93 8.45 -23.06
C SER A 147 -36.42 8.10 -23.06
N GLN A 148 -37.18 8.76 -22.18
CA GLN A 148 -38.65 8.69 -22.22
C GLN A 148 -39.22 9.33 -23.51
N TYR A 149 -38.44 10.17 -24.17
CA TYR A 149 -38.80 10.83 -25.42
C TYR A 149 -38.15 10.12 -26.61
N SER A 150 -38.89 10.03 -27.72
CA SER A 150 -38.37 9.46 -28.96
C SER A 150 -37.09 10.17 -29.41
N LEU A 151 -36.03 9.38 -29.62
CA LEU A 151 -34.74 9.87 -30.10
C LEU A 151 -34.66 9.85 -31.63
N SER A 152 -34.17 10.93 -32.23
CA SER A 152 -33.89 11.02 -33.66
C SER A 152 -32.69 10.14 -34.05
N PRO A 153 -32.51 9.83 -35.34
CA PRO A 153 -31.32 9.10 -35.81
C PRO A 153 -30.02 9.79 -35.42
N GLU A 154 -29.95 11.12 -35.53
CA GLU A 154 -28.79 11.93 -35.19
C GLU A 154 -28.51 11.91 -33.68
N GLU A 155 -29.55 12.00 -32.85
CA GLU A 155 -29.42 11.91 -31.39
C GLU A 155 -28.84 10.54 -30.99
N LYS A 156 -29.36 9.45 -31.57
CA LYS A 156 -28.86 8.08 -31.31
C LYS A 156 -27.40 7.92 -31.73
N GLU A 157 -27.03 8.49 -32.87
CA GLU A 157 -25.66 8.43 -33.37
C GLU A 157 -24.69 9.17 -32.44
N VAL A 158 -25.05 10.36 -31.96
CA VAL A 158 -24.18 11.12 -31.05
C VAL A 158 -24.07 10.45 -29.68
N ILE A 159 -25.12 9.80 -29.19
CA ILE A 159 -25.03 8.95 -27.98
C ILE A 159 -24.02 7.82 -28.21
N ALA A 160 -24.09 7.11 -29.34
CA ALA A 160 -23.14 6.05 -29.66
C ALA A 160 -21.70 6.55 -29.76
N LEU A 161 -21.48 7.73 -30.36
CA LEU A 161 -20.16 8.37 -30.43
C LEU A 161 -19.62 8.77 -29.05
N ALA A 162 -20.48 9.28 -28.16
CA ALA A 162 -20.08 9.62 -26.80
C ALA A 162 -19.62 8.37 -26.03
N LEU A 163 -20.26 7.21 -26.25
CA LEU A 163 -19.86 5.93 -25.63
C LEU A 163 -18.57 5.32 -26.20
N GLN A 164 -18.14 5.75 -27.39
CA GLN A 164 -16.91 5.26 -28.03
C GLN A 164 -15.65 6.05 -27.65
N ARG A 165 -15.81 7.26 -27.09
CA ARG A 165 -14.68 8.05 -26.59
C ARG A 165 -14.27 7.52 -25.21
N VAL A 166 -13.17 6.76 -25.19
CA VAL A 166 -12.40 6.41 -23.98
C VAL A 166 -11.21 7.36 -23.88
#